data_AF-A0A7Y2DW33-F1
#
_entry.id   AF-A0A7Y2DW33-F1
#
_cell.length_a   1.000
_cell.length_b   1.000
_cell.length_c   1.000
_cell.angle_alpha   90.00
_cell.angle_beta   90.00
_cell.angle_gamma   90.00
#
_symmetry.space_group_name_H-M   'P 1'
#
loop_
_entity.id
_entity.type
_entity.pdbx_description
1 polymer ?
#
loop_
_entity_poly.entity_id
_entity_poly.type
_entity_poly.pdbx_seq_one_letter_code
_entity_poly.pdbx_strand_id
1 'polypeptide(L)'
;MFRIILFTMLLLATLTVCLSQETTEGEKKTNVVIKADTEFSAKTSQAVNAGTAKPGDDFNLTLTADLKCQEGTIINGSEVYGRILKAEKLSSKSKASKLTIIFDFIQHGEDFITLRAVVTEIENSPDPIKLRPSGNTQGGTDLSLAGKNLKIDKDAVVRLKVIKDTKSEG
;
A
#
# COMPACT_ATOMS: atom_id res chain seq x y z
N MET A 1 77.54 20.67 6.28
CA MET A 1 76.81 21.07 7.50
C MET A 1 75.38 20.55 7.36
N PHE A 2 74.90 19.78 8.36
CA PHE A 2 73.50 19.37 8.64
C PHE A 2 72.79 18.45 7.62
N ARG A 3 72.66 17.12 7.84
CA ARG A 3 71.86 16.28 8.80
C ARG A 3 70.56 15.76 8.12
N ILE A 4 70.46 14.46 7.75
CA ILE A 4 69.79 13.32 8.45
C ILE A 4 68.27 13.62 8.63
N ILE A 5 67.28 12.85 8.15
CA ILE A 5 66.73 11.62 8.76
C ILE A 5 65.71 10.93 7.81
N LEU A 6 66.00 9.65 7.57
CA LEU A 6 65.13 8.54 7.17
C LEU A 6 64.01 8.31 8.19
N PHE A 7 62.74 8.24 7.78
CA PHE A 7 61.69 7.61 8.61
C PHE A 7 60.69 6.85 7.74
N THR A 8 61.01 5.58 7.53
CA THR A 8 60.10 4.52 7.08
C THR A 8 59.09 4.29 8.20
N MET A 9 57.84 4.73 8.03
CA MET A 9 56.78 4.45 9.00
C MET A 9 55.88 3.35 8.45
N LEU A 10 56.20 2.13 8.87
CA LEU A 10 55.43 0.91 8.71
C LEU A 10 54.13 1.06 9.51
N LEU A 11 53.01 1.37 8.84
CA LEU A 11 51.69 1.44 9.47
C LEU A 11 51.11 0.03 9.54
N LEU A 12 51.18 -0.56 10.74
CA LEU A 12 50.62 -1.86 11.07
C LEU A 12 49.09 -1.75 11.14
N ALA A 13 48.39 -2.20 10.11
CA ALA A 13 46.93 -2.26 10.09
C ALA A 13 46.45 -3.45 10.94
N THR A 14 46.06 -3.20 12.18
CA THR A 14 45.37 -4.19 13.02
C THR A 14 43.91 -4.27 12.59
N LEU A 15 43.59 -5.34 11.86
CA LEU A 15 42.23 -5.71 11.48
C LEU A 15 41.50 -6.30 12.70
N THR A 16 40.83 -5.47 13.48
CA THR A 16 39.96 -5.94 14.58
C THR A 16 38.65 -6.44 13.96
N VAL A 17 38.57 -7.74 13.73
CA VAL A 17 37.32 -8.42 13.37
C VAL A 17 36.46 -8.53 14.63
N CYS A 18 35.58 -7.56 14.84
CA CYS A 18 34.47 -7.71 15.79
C CYS A 18 33.48 -8.71 15.19
N LEU A 19 33.55 -9.96 15.64
CA LEU A 19 32.47 -10.93 15.50
C LEU A 19 31.32 -10.45 16.40
N SER A 20 30.43 -9.60 15.87
CA SER A 20 29.10 -9.43 16.44
C SER A 20 28.39 -10.78 16.32
N GLN A 21 28.26 -11.48 17.44
CA GLN A 21 27.29 -12.56 17.56
C GLN A 21 25.92 -11.90 17.54
N GLU A 22 25.32 -11.82 16.36
CA GLU A 22 23.90 -11.51 16.21
C GLU A 22 23.12 -12.66 16.84
N THR A 23 22.75 -12.48 18.10
CA THR A 23 21.72 -13.26 18.73
C THR A 23 20.44 -12.95 17.98
N THR A 24 20.13 -13.74 16.95
CA THR A 24 18.80 -13.77 16.34
C THR A 24 17.83 -14.31 17.38
N GLU A 25 17.36 -13.44 18.28
CA GLU A 25 16.08 -13.64 18.95
C GLU A 25 15.07 -13.81 17.82
N GLY A 26 14.61 -15.05 17.63
CA GLY A 26 13.62 -15.38 16.61
C GLY A 26 12.41 -14.49 16.84
N GLU A 27 12.27 -13.48 15.99
CA GLU A 27 11.17 -12.53 16.05
C GLU A 27 9.89 -13.36 15.98
N LYS A 28 9.16 -13.39 17.10
CA LYS A 28 7.98 -14.21 17.21
C LYS A 28 6.96 -13.65 16.23
N LYS A 29 6.85 -14.28 15.06
CA LYS A 29 5.88 -13.93 14.02
C LYS A 29 4.51 -13.78 14.65
N THR A 30 4.08 -12.53 14.80
CA THR A 30 2.81 -12.23 15.47
C THR A 30 1.70 -12.52 14.48
N ASN A 31 0.84 -13.46 14.80
CA ASN A 31 -0.37 -13.68 14.03
C ASN A 31 -1.20 -12.40 14.02
N VAL A 32 -1.55 -11.94 12.82
CA VAL A 32 -2.46 -10.80 12.64
C VAL A 32 -3.76 -11.30 12.08
N VAL A 33 -4.88 -10.89 12.70
CA VAL A 33 -6.24 -11.23 12.26
C VAL A 33 -7.04 -9.94 12.05
N ILE A 34 -7.34 -9.62 10.79
CA ILE A 34 -8.18 -8.49 10.42
C ILE A 34 -9.61 -8.99 10.19
N LYS A 35 -10.56 -8.51 11.00
CA LYS A 35 -11.94 -8.97 10.95
C LYS A 35 -12.73 -8.28 9.85
N ALA A 36 -13.74 -8.96 9.33
CA ALA A 36 -14.77 -8.33 8.51
C ALA A 36 -15.37 -7.11 9.23
N ASP A 37 -15.80 -6.14 8.45
CA ASP A 37 -16.29 -4.83 8.89
C ASP A 37 -15.27 -3.94 9.59
N THR A 38 -14.00 -4.35 9.69
CA THR A 38 -12.92 -3.44 10.09
C THR A 38 -12.78 -2.33 9.05
N GLU A 39 -12.85 -1.08 9.50
CA GLU A 39 -12.65 0.11 8.67
C GLU A 39 -11.29 0.75 8.94
N PHE A 40 -10.66 1.25 7.90
CA PHE A 40 -9.40 1.97 8.01
C PHE A 40 -9.24 2.96 6.85
N SER A 41 -8.26 3.86 6.98
CA SER A 41 -7.95 4.89 5.99
C SER A 41 -6.53 4.70 5.45
N ALA A 42 -6.37 4.92 4.15
CA ALA A 42 -5.08 4.88 3.47
C ALA A 42 -5.03 5.97 2.40
N LYS A 43 -3.84 6.49 2.10
CA LYS A 43 -3.62 7.53 1.09
C LYS A 43 -3.11 6.94 -0.21
N THR A 44 -3.59 7.42 -1.34
CA THR A 44 -3.06 7.01 -2.65
C THR A 44 -1.59 7.36 -2.80
N SER A 45 -0.75 6.38 -3.12
CA SER A 45 0.69 6.59 -3.31
C SER A 45 0.98 7.34 -4.63
N GLN A 46 0.05 7.26 -5.59
CA GLN A 46 0.12 7.91 -6.90
C GLN A 46 -1.25 8.39 -7.38
N ALA A 47 -1.26 9.38 -8.27
CA ALA A 47 -2.48 9.83 -8.92
C ALA A 47 -2.96 8.80 -9.96
N VAL A 48 -4.27 8.63 -10.09
CA VAL A 48 -4.89 7.67 -11.02
C VAL A 48 -5.94 8.37 -11.87
N ASN A 49 -5.96 8.07 -13.17
CA ASN A 49 -6.85 8.71 -14.14
C ASN A 49 -7.47 7.67 -15.09
N ALA A 50 -8.80 7.56 -15.08
CA ALA A 50 -9.53 6.62 -15.93
C ALA A 50 -9.33 6.84 -17.45
N GLY A 51 -8.86 8.02 -17.85
CA GLY A 51 -8.52 8.35 -19.23
C GLY A 51 -7.26 7.65 -19.76
N THR A 52 -6.33 7.28 -18.87
CA THR A 52 -5.02 6.71 -19.22
C THR A 52 -4.75 5.36 -18.57
N ALA A 53 -5.46 5.04 -17.47
CA ALA A 53 -5.35 3.79 -16.77
C ALA A 53 -5.74 2.58 -17.63
N LYS A 54 -5.16 1.43 -17.30
CA LYS A 54 -5.39 0.14 -17.95
C LYS A 54 -5.66 -0.94 -16.90
N PRO A 55 -6.37 -2.03 -17.27
CA PRO A 55 -6.43 -3.23 -16.45
C PRO A 55 -5.02 -3.74 -16.13
N GLY A 56 -4.77 -4.05 -14.86
CA GLY A 56 -3.48 -4.47 -14.33
C GLY A 56 -2.64 -3.35 -13.73
N ASP A 57 -2.98 -2.07 -13.97
CA ASP A 57 -2.26 -0.94 -13.34
C ASP A 57 -2.43 -0.96 -11.82
N ASP A 58 -1.39 -0.52 -11.10
CA ASP A 58 -1.36 -0.49 -9.65
C ASP A 58 -2.23 0.65 -9.08
N PHE A 59 -2.93 0.33 -7.98
CA PHE A 59 -3.68 1.25 -7.13
C PHE A 59 -3.20 1.09 -5.68
N ASN A 60 -1.94 1.43 -5.43
CA ASN A 60 -1.32 1.29 -4.12
C ASN A 60 -1.68 2.45 -3.20
N LEU A 61 -1.85 2.14 -1.93
CA LEU A 61 -2.13 3.09 -0.87
C LEU A 61 -1.16 2.90 0.30
N THR A 62 -0.92 3.95 1.06
CA THR A 62 -0.17 3.90 2.32
C THR A 62 -1.12 4.13 3.50
N LEU A 63 -1.13 3.23 4.47
CA LEU A 63 -1.98 3.33 5.66
C LEU A 63 -1.72 4.65 6.41
N THR A 64 -2.77 5.33 6.89
CA THR A 64 -2.62 6.66 7.52
C THR A 64 -2.50 6.63 9.05
N ALA A 65 -2.80 5.50 9.66
CA ALA A 65 -2.77 5.30 11.11
C ALA A 65 -2.63 3.80 11.41
N ASP A 66 -2.14 3.46 12.61
CA ASP A 66 -2.09 2.08 13.05
C ASP A 66 -3.47 1.40 12.94
N LEU A 67 -3.52 0.25 12.28
CA LEU A 67 -4.70 -0.59 12.21
C LEU A 67 -4.66 -1.61 13.35
N LYS A 68 -5.50 -1.39 14.35
CA LYS A 68 -5.68 -2.33 15.47
C LYS A 68 -6.50 -3.52 14.99
N CYS A 69 -5.88 -4.70 15.03
CA CYS A 69 -6.46 -5.96 14.60
C CYS A 69 -6.96 -6.74 15.83
N GLN A 70 -7.67 -7.86 15.62
CA GLN A 70 -8.05 -8.72 16.73
C GLN A 70 -6.81 -9.30 17.42
N GLU A 71 -5.81 -9.66 16.62
CA GLU A 71 -4.48 -10.08 17.05
C GLU A 71 -3.47 -9.17 16.34
N GLY A 72 -2.56 -8.57 17.09
CA GLY A 72 -1.52 -7.68 16.54
C GLY A 72 -1.98 -6.29 16.10
N THR A 73 -1.09 -5.59 15.42
CA THR A 73 -1.33 -4.24 14.87
C THR A 73 -0.55 -4.12 13.58
N ILE A 74 -1.19 -3.60 12.54
CA ILE A 74 -0.49 -3.18 11.32
C ILE A 74 -0.12 -1.71 11.49
N ILE A 75 1.17 -1.40 11.39
CA ILE A 75 1.69 -0.07 11.70
C ILE A 75 1.32 0.94 10.62
N ASN A 76 1.14 2.19 11.03
CA ASN A 76 1.05 3.33 10.12
C ASN A 76 2.21 3.33 9.10
N GLY A 77 1.94 3.70 7.85
CA GLY A 77 2.94 3.66 6.77
C GLY A 77 3.05 2.33 6.05
N SER A 78 2.40 1.25 6.53
CA SER A 78 2.28 0.00 5.76
C SER A 78 1.58 0.23 4.42
N GLU A 79 2.06 -0.46 3.38
CA GLU A 79 1.46 -0.41 2.05
C GLU A 79 0.25 -1.34 1.93
N VAL A 80 -0.75 -0.88 1.19
CA VAL A 80 -1.95 -1.61 0.78
C VAL A 80 -1.91 -1.71 -0.74
N TYR A 81 -1.81 -2.93 -1.24
CA TYR A 81 -1.64 -3.21 -2.65
C TYR A 81 -3.01 -3.47 -3.28
N GLY A 82 -3.33 -2.66 -4.28
CA GLY A 82 -4.52 -2.81 -5.09
C GLY A 82 -4.20 -2.73 -6.57
N ARG A 83 -5.14 -3.17 -7.40
CA ARG A 83 -5.01 -3.10 -8.86
C ARG A 83 -6.30 -2.72 -9.54
N ILE A 84 -6.17 -2.08 -10.69
CA ILE A 84 -7.27 -1.73 -11.56
C ILE A 84 -7.65 -2.97 -12.36
N LEU A 85 -8.88 -3.46 -12.21
CA LEU A 85 -9.41 -4.56 -13.02
C LEU A 85 -10.05 -4.08 -14.32
N LYS A 86 -10.63 -2.88 -14.29
CA LYS A 86 -11.28 -2.28 -15.46
C LYS A 86 -11.11 -0.78 -15.43
N ALA A 87 -10.82 -0.21 -16.59
CA ALA A 87 -10.83 1.23 -16.81
C ALA A 87 -11.69 1.56 -18.04
N GLU A 88 -12.60 2.51 -17.88
CA GLU A 88 -13.47 3.02 -18.94
C GLU A 88 -13.36 4.55 -18.95
N LYS A 89 -12.76 5.11 -20.01
CA LYS A 89 -12.70 6.56 -20.18
C LYS A 89 -14.05 7.12 -20.65
N LEU A 90 -14.28 8.40 -20.37
CA LEU A 90 -15.40 9.14 -20.94
C LEU A 90 -15.33 9.11 -22.47
N SER A 91 -16.48 8.95 -23.12
CA SER A 91 -16.58 9.00 -24.58
C SER A 91 -17.94 9.52 -25.04
N SER A 92 -18.13 9.67 -26.35
CA SER A 92 -19.44 10.01 -26.91
C SER A 92 -20.51 8.96 -26.57
N LYS A 93 -20.12 7.67 -26.50
CA LYS A 93 -20.97 6.52 -26.18
C LYS A 93 -21.19 6.32 -24.68
N SER A 94 -20.19 6.62 -23.85
CA SER A 94 -20.28 6.50 -22.39
C SER A 94 -20.17 7.86 -21.73
N LYS A 95 -21.27 8.31 -21.13
CA LYS A 95 -21.37 9.63 -20.48
C LYS A 95 -20.72 9.68 -19.09
N ALA A 96 -20.14 8.58 -18.65
CA ALA A 96 -19.37 8.50 -17.41
C ALA A 96 -18.08 7.72 -17.65
N SER A 97 -17.04 8.08 -16.92
CA SER A 97 -15.84 7.26 -16.80
C SER A 97 -15.96 6.34 -15.58
N LYS A 98 -15.27 5.20 -15.61
CA LYS A 98 -15.33 4.19 -14.56
C LYS A 98 -13.97 3.57 -14.29
N LEU A 99 -13.72 3.22 -13.02
CA LEU A 99 -12.66 2.30 -12.60
C LEU A 99 -13.29 1.18 -11.77
N THR A 100 -12.80 -0.04 -11.95
CA THR A 100 -13.05 -1.15 -11.01
C THR A 100 -11.73 -1.49 -10.34
N ILE A 101 -11.68 -1.42 -9.01
CA ILE A 101 -10.46 -1.62 -8.21
C ILE A 101 -10.68 -2.79 -7.27
N ILE A 102 -9.65 -3.61 -7.07
CA ILE A 102 -9.58 -4.57 -5.97
C ILE A 102 -8.33 -4.32 -5.13
N PHE A 103 -8.36 -4.77 -3.89
CA PHE A 103 -7.20 -4.83 -3.01
C PHE A 103 -6.81 -6.28 -2.81
N ASP A 104 -5.53 -6.59 -3.00
CA ASP A 104 -5.00 -7.95 -2.92
C ASP A 104 -4.31 -8.20 -1.58
N PHE A 105 -3.53 -7.24 -1.09
CA PHE A 105 -2.69 -7.41 0.11
C PHE A 105 -2.56 -6.13 0.95
N ILE A 106 -2.23 -6.31 2.22
CA ILE A 106 -1.69 -5.27 3.11
C ILE A 106 -0.38 -5.77 3.72
N GLN A 107 0.63 -4.91 3.78
CA GLN A 107 1.96 -5.23 4.32
C GLN A 107 1.96 -5.24 5.85
N HIS A 108 2.62 -6.23 6.45
CA HIS A 108 2.85 -6.34 7.88
C HIS A 108 4.28 -6.83 8.14
N GLY A 109 5.19 -5.90 8.42
CA GLY A 109 6.63 -6.20 8.48
C GLY A 109 7.14 -6.63 7.10
N GLU A 110 7.77 -7.81 7.05
CA GLU A 110 8.23 -8.44 5.80
C GLU A 110 7.16 -9.32 5.14
N ASP A 111 6.04 -9.58 5.83
CA ASP A 111 4.94 -10.42 5.35
C ASP A 111 3.84 -9.62 4.64
N PHE A 112 3.02 -10.34 3.88
CA PHE A 112 1.81 -9.82 3.24
C PHE A 112 0.57 -10.56 3.74
N ILE A 113 -0.44 -9.82 4.13
CA ILE A 113 -1.74 -10.36 4.55
C ILE A 113 -2.71 -10.17 3.38
N THR A 114 -3.32 -11.25 2.90
CA THR A 114 -4.35 -11.16 1.85
C THR A 114 -5.46 -10.23 2.32
N LEU A 115 -5.85 -9.27 1.52
CA LEU A 115 -6.88 -8.30 1.85
C LEU A 115 -8.09 -8.47 0.94
N ARG A 116 -9.29 -8.33 1.49
CA ARG A 116 -10.51 -8.16 0.70
C ARG A 116 -11.28 -7.00 1.30
N ALA A 117 -11.20 -5.85 0.65
CA ALA A 117 -11.79 -4.62 1.13
C ALA A 117 -12.52 -3.88 0.03
N VAL A 118 -13.54 -3.11 0.39
CA VAL A 118 -14.25 -2.21 -0.53
C VAL A 118 -13.98 -0.76 -0.15
N VAL A 119 -13.97 0.13 -1.14
CA VAL A 119 -13.89 1.57 -0.92
C VAL A 119 -15.25 2.06 -0.45
N THR A 120 -15.30 2.65 0.74
CA THR A 120 -16.51 3.25 1.30
C THR A 120 -16.56 4.77 1.10
N GLU A 121 -15.40 5.42 1.01
CA GLU A 121 -15.28 6.86 0.83
C GLU A 121 -13.94 7.23 0.16
N ILE A 122 -13.93 8.34 -0.57
CA ILE A 122 -12.73 9.01 -1.06
C ILE A 122 -12.82 10.47 -0.62
N GLU A 123 -12.05 10.85 0.40
CA GLU A 123 -12.04 12.20 0.93
C GLU A 123 -11.28 13.16 0.00
N ASN A 124 -11.63 14.45 0.06
CA ASN A 124 -11.00 15.52 -0.71
C ASN A 124 -11.07 15.37 -2.24
N SER A 125 -11.93 14.48 -2.75
CA SER A 125 -12.24 14.46 -4.18
C SER A 125 -13.05 15.72 -4.52
N PRO A 126 -12.59 16.59 -5.44
CA PRO A 126 -13.37 17.75 -5.89
C PRO A 126 -14.66 17.34 -6.63
N ASP A 127 -14.74 16.07 -7.02
CA ASP A 127 -15.82 15.51 -7.82
C ASP A 127 -16.64 14.47 -7.05
N PRO A 128 -17.96 14.39 -7.29
CA PRO A 128 -18.83 13.43 -6.64
C PRO A 128 -18.67 12.04 -7.27
N ILE A 129 -17.57 11.35 -6.94
CA ILE A 129 -17.30 9.99 -7.38
C ILE A 129 -18.34 9.06 -6.74
N LYS A 130 -19.08 8.33 -7.58
CA LYS A 130 -20.05 7.33 -7.13
C LYS A 130 -19.32 6.02 -6.85
N LEU A 131 -19.47 5.50 -5.65
CA LEU A 131 -18.88 4.23 -5.21
C LEU A 131 -19.97 3.15 -5.14
N ARG A 132 -19.66 1.96 -5.65
CA ARG A 132 -20.53 0.78 -5.55
C ARG A 132 -19.69 -0.48 -5.41
N PRO A 133 -20.08 -1.46 -4.58
CA PRO A 133 -19.48 -2.79 -4.65
C PRO A 133 -19.58 -3.35 -6.07
N SER A 134 -18.50 -3.95 -6.58
CA SER A 134 -18.48 -4.49 -7.93
C SER A 134 -19.32 -5.76 -8.00
N GLY A 135 -20.32 -5.80 -8.88
CA GLY A 135 -21.21 -6.96 -9.02
C GLY A 135 -20.53 -8.19 -9.64
N ASN A 136 -19.38 -8.00 -10.30
CA ASN A 136 -18.69 -9.05 -11.04
C ASN A 136 -17.37 -9.48 -10.38
N THR A 137 -17.00 -8.87 -9.25
CA THR A 137 -15.75 -9.19 -8.57
C THR A 137 -15.91 -9.06 -7.07
N GLN A 138 -15.73 -10.17 -6.35
CA GLN A 138 -15.80 -10.20 -4.90
C GLN A 138 -14.68 -9.33 -4.30
N GLY A 139 -15.06 -8.34 -3.47
CA GLY A 139 -14.11 -7.38 -2.90
C GLY A 139 -13.68 -6.27 -3.86
N GLY A 140 -14.28 -6.17 -5.04
CA GLY A 140 -14.06 -5.04 -5.94
C GLY A 140 -14.96 -3.85 -5.60
N THR A 141 -14.51 -2.66 -5.94
CA THR A 141 -15.31 -1.43 -5.92
C THR A 141 -15.32 -0.80 -7.30
N ASP A 142 -16.52 -0.50 -7.81
CA ASP A 142 -16.74 0.28 -9.01
C ASP A 142 -16.85 1.77 -8.61
N LEU A 143 -15.96 2.58 -9.17
CA LEU A 143 -15.93 4.02 -9.06
C LEU A 143 -16.42 4.63 -10.37
N SER A 144 -17.31 5.61 -10.32
CA SER A 144 -17.89 6.22 -11.52
C SER A 144 -18.04 7.72 -11.40
N LEU A 145 -17.68 8.44 -12.46
CA LEU A 145 -17.82 9.90 -12.55
C LEU A 145 -18.44 10.31 -13.89
N ALA A 146 -19.52 11.10 -13.83
CA ALA A 146 -20.21 11.60 -15.02
C ALA A 146 -19.51 12.84 -15.61
N GLY A 147 -19.58 13.00 -16.93
CA GLY A 147 -19.21 14.24 -17.62
C GLY A 147 -17.71 14.51 -17.79
N LYS A 148 -16.82 13.78 -17.10
CA LYS A 148 -15.36 13.85 -17.29
C LYS A 148 -14.68 12.52 -16.94
N ASN A 149 -13.38 12.44 -17.25
CA ASN A 149 -12.54 11.34 -16.80
C ASN A 149 -12.32 11.46 -15.28
N LEU A 150 -12.61 10.36 -14.59
CA LEU A 150 -12.37 10.18 -13.17
C LEU A 150 -10.88 10.32 -12.91
N LYS A 151 -10.56 11.14 -11.93
CA LYS A 151 -9.22 11.32 -11.39
C LYS A 151 -9.27 11.16 -9.89
N ILE A 152 -8.30 10.45 -9.34
CA ILE A 152 -8.02 10.39 -7.92
C ILE A 152 -6.61 10.94 -7.78
N ASP A 153 -6.48 12.05 -7.06
CA ASP A 153 -5.18 12.70 -6.90
C ASP A 153 -4.26 11.84 -6.03
N LYS A 154 -2.96 12.11 -6.12
CA LYS A 154 -1.99 11.58 -5.17
C LYS A 154 -2.34 12.10 -3.77
N ASP A 155 -2.08 11.30 -2.74
CA ASP A 155 -2.34 11.61 -1.33
C ASP A 155 -3.84 11.75 -0.97
N ALA A 156 -4.75 11.41 -1.89
CA ALA A 156 -6.17 11.34 -1.60
C ALA A 156 -6.43 10.23 -0.57
N VAL A 157 -7.22 10.54 0.46
CA VAL A 157 -7.54 9.59 1.53
C VAL A 157 -8.71 8.72 1.07
N VAL A 158 -8.49 7.41 1.08
CA VAL A 158 -9.45 6.38 0.73
C VAL A 158 -9.82 5.64 2.00
N ARG A 159 -11.12 5.62 2.34
CA ARG A 159 -11.64 4.76 3.41
C ARG A 159 -11.99 3.40 2.85
N LEU A 160 -11.52 2.37 3.54
CA LEU A 160 -11.68 0.98 3.17
C LEU A 160 -12.42 0.24 4.27
N LYS A 161 -13.28 -0.69 3.87
CA LYS A 161 -13.92 -1.64 4.78
C LYS A 161 -13.61 -3.07 4.37
N VAL A 162 -13.05 -3.84 5.29
CA VAL A 162 -12.77 -5.27 5.10
C VAL A 162 -14.08 -6.04 5.00
N ILE A 163 -14.24 -6.89 3.98
CA ILE A 163 -15.49 -7.63 3.74
C ILE A 163 -15.41 -9.11 4.12
N LYS A 164 -14.23 -9.59 4.50
CA LYS A 164 -14.00 -10.97 4.92
C LYS A 164 -12.85 -11.01 5.91
N ASP A 165 -13.00 -11.80 6.97
CA ASP A 165 -11.91 -12.13 7.88
C ASP A 165 -10.68 -12.59 7.10
N THR A 166 -9.53 -12.03 7.46
CA THR A 166 -8.23 -12.43 6.93
C THR A 166 -7.21 -12.57 8.05
N LYS A 167 -6.24 -13.45 7.83
CA LYS A 167 -5.18 -13.76 8.77
C LYS A 167 -3.84 -13.80 8.05
N SER A 168 -2.76 -13.41 8.73
CA SER A 168 -1.40 -13.66 8.25
C SER A 168 -1.17 -15.16 8.09
N GLU A 169 -0.51 -15.55 7.00
CA GLU A 169 0.01 -16.91 6.87
C GLU A 169 1.26 -16.99 7.72
N GLY A 170 1.10 -17.55 8.94
CA GLY A 170 2.18 -17.83 9.89
C GLY A 170 3.22 -18.78 9.31
#